data_AF-A0A6G3R4U8-F1
#
_entry.id   AF-A0A6G3R4U8-F1
#
_cell.length_a   1.000
_cell.length_b   1.000
_cell.length_c   1.000
_cell.angle_alpha   90.00
_cell.angle_beta   90.00
_cell.angle_gamma   90.00
#
_symmetry.space_group_name_H-M   'P 1'
#
loop_
_entity.id
_entity.type
_entity.pdbx_description
1 polymer ?
#
loop_
_entity_poly.entity_id
_entity_poly.type
_entity_poly.pdbx_seq_one_letter_code
_entity_poly.pdbx_strand_id
1 'polypeptide(L)'
;LLTRPAQRLADCATWLRRDLPARLALPDDPRLSVPLILDGALRRLPAPLADAHLRLARLNGQLTVPDAAGALAVPETRAEELLEQLLDRGLLDEEQPGLLRMNALFRAHALHRGTRAGEVAQALLPVARHALPSGAT
;
A
#
# COMPACT_ATOMS: atom_id res chain seq x y z
N LEU A 1 29.04 -7.80 -18.41
CA LEU A 1 28.94 -6.86 -17.27
C LEU A 1 28.29 -5.57 -17.76
N LEU A 2 27.00 -5.37 -17.45
CA LEU A 2 26.20 -4.21 -17.87
C LEU A 2 26.35 -3.05 -16.87
N THR A 3 27.57 -2.60 -16.59
CA THR A 3 27.77 -1.40 -15.79
C THR A 3 27.53 -0.19 -16.69
N ARG A 4 26.43 0.54 -16.48
CA ARG A 4 26.18 1.83 -17.15
C ARG A 4 27.00 2.90 -16.43
N PRO A 5 28.17 3.31 -16.95
CA PRO A 5 29.15 4.09 -16.18
C PRO A 5 28.69 5.52 -15.87
N ALA A 6 27.64 6.02 -16.53
CA ALA A 6 27.05 7.33 -16.27
C ALA A 6 25.76 7.29 -15.42
N GLN A 7 25.30 6.11 -14.97
CA GLN A 7 24.08 6.02 -14.18
C GLN A 7 24.36 6.50 -12.75
N ARG A 8 23.80 7.64 -12.36
CA ARG A 8 23.96 8.13 -10.99
C ARG A 8 23.06 7.32 -10.07
N LEU A 9 23.52 7.11 -8.84
CA LEU A 9 22.71 6.47 -7.80
C LEU A 9 21.38 7.20 -7.57
N ALA A 10 21.38 8.53 -7.69
CA ALA A 10 20.18 9.36 -7.59
C ALA A 10 19.15 9.06 -8.69
N ASP A 11 19.61 8.69 -9.89
CA ASP A 11 18.73 8.32 -11.00
C ASP A 11 18.12 6.94 -10.74
N CYS A 12 18.92 5.99 -10.23
CA CYS A 12 18.42 4.69 -9.78
C CYS A 12 17.38 4.84 -8.67
N ALA A 13 17.64 5.69 -7.67
CA ALA A 13 16.68 5.96 -6.59
C ALA A 13 15.40 6.63 -7.10
N THR A 14 15.53 7.56 -8.04
CA THR A 14 14.37 8.23 -8.66
C THR A 14 13.55 7.27 -9.51
N TRP A 15 14.21 6.42 -10.30
CA TRP A 15 13.58 5.31 -11.01
C TRP A 15 12.83 4.43 -10.03
N LEU A 16 13.48 3.96 -8.96
CA LEU A 16 12.91 3.08 -7.95
C LEU A 16 11.67 3.69 -7.27
N ARG A 17 11.72 4.97 -6.89
CA ARG A 17 10.61 5.67 -6.21
C ARG A 17 9.31 5.78 -7.03
N ARG A 18 9.37 5.70 -8.36
CA ARG A 18 8.18 5.86 -9.23
C ARG A 18 7.15 4.75 -9.05
N ASP A 19 7.61 3.53 -8.80
CA ASP A 19 6.75 2.37 -8.53
C ASP A 19 7.55 1.34 -7.73
N LEU A 20 7.76 1.69 -6.46
CA LEU A 20 8.66 0.97 -5.57
C LEU A 20 8.31 -0.54 -5.47
N PRO A 21 7.04 -0.94 -5.28
CA PRO A 21 6.70 -2.37 -5.24
C PRO A 21 6.94 -3.06 -6.58
N ALA A 22 6.51 -2.50 -7.71
CA ALA A 22 6.69 -3.17 -9.00
C ALA A 22 8.16 -3.30 -9.39
N ARG A 23 8.99 -2.31 -9.03
CA ARG A 23 10.43 -2.30 -9.35
C ARG A 23 11.27 -3.19 -8.44
N LEU A 24 10.72 -3.59 -7.29
CA LEU A 24 11.30 -4.59 -6.40
C LEU A 24 10.69 -5.99 -6.59
N ALA A 25 9.86 -6.17 -7.61
CA ALA A 25 9.46 -7.49 -8.07
C ALA A 25 10.62 -8.13 -8.86
N LEU A 26 10.83 -9.42 -8.64
CA LEU A 26 11.80 -10.26 -9.32
C LEU A 26 11.02 -11.34 -10.08
N PRO A 27 10.71 -11.12 -11.37
CA PRO A 27 9.91 -12.06 -12.16
C PRO A 27 10.56 -13.45 -12.26
N ASP A 28 11.89 -13.48 -12.32
CA ASP A 28 12.65 -14.72 -12.48
C ASP A 28 12.79 -15.51 -11.18
N ASP A 29 12.74 -14.83 -10.02
CA ASP A 29 12.68 -15.47 -8.70
C ASP A 29 11.62 -14.80 -7.81
N PRO A 30 10.35 -15.23 -7.93
CA PRO A 30 9.25 -14.65 -7.17
C PRO A 30 9.43 -14.74 -5.65
N ARG A 31 10.21 -15.71 -5.14
CA ARG A 31 10.40 -15.91 -3.69
C ARG A 31 11.21 -14.78 -3.04
N LEU A 32 12.06 -14.13 -3.84
CA LEU A 32 12.86 -12.98 -3.42
C LEU A 32 12.17 -11.65 -3.75
N SER A 33 11.02 -11.68 -4.43
CA SER A 33 10.26 -10.48 -4.75
C SER A 33 9.77 -9.80 -3.48
N VAL A 34 10.16 -8.55 -3.28
CA VAL A 34 9.75 -7.77 -2.11
C VAL A 34 8.22 -7.71 -1.96
N PRO A 35 7.41 -7.49 -3.01
CA PRO A 35 5.96 -7.54 -2.88
C PRO A 35 5.44 -8.87 -2.34
N LEU A 36 5.96 -10.01 -2.80
CA LEU A 36 5.52 -11.33 -2.34
C LEU A 36 5.87 -11.55 -0.86
N ILE A 37 7.05 -11.11 -0.43
CA ILE A 37 7.49 -11.20 0.97
C ILE A 37 6.60 -10.33 1.86
N LEU A 38 6.30 -9.10 1.43
CA LEU A 38 5.43 -8.17 2.16
C LEU A 38 3.97 -8.66 2.19
N ASP A 39 3.45 -9.26 1.11
CA ASP A 39 2.17 -9.95 1.10
C ASP A 39 2.12 -11.11 2.12
N GLY A 40 3.22 -11.86 2.21
CA GLY A 40 3.38 -12.91 3.21
C GLY A 40 3.40 -12.36 4.64
N ALA A 41 4.06 -11.22 4.86
CA ALA A 41 4.10 -10.55 6.16
C ALA A 41 2.72 -10.03 6.58
N LEU A 42 2.01 -9.34 5.69
CA LEU A 42 0.65 -8.86 5.95
C LEU A 42 -0.32 -10.02 6.26
N ARG A 43 -0.21 -11.16 5.56
CA ARG A 43 -1.05 -12.34 5.82
C ARG A 43 -0.85 -12.96 7.20
N ARG A 44 0.28 -12.71 7.87
CA ARG A 44 0.54 -13.17 9.25
C ARG A 44 0.02 -12.19 10.30
N LEU A 45 -0.37 -10.98 9.92
CA LEU A 45 -0.96 -10.02 10.85
C LEU A 45 -2.39 -10.45 11.21
N PRO A 46 -2.84 -10.18 12.44
CA PRO A 46 -4.25 -10.21 12.77
C PRO A 46 -5.06 -9.36 11.79
N ALA A 47 -6.20 -9.87 11.33
CA ALA A 47 -7.03 -9.20 10.31
C ALA A 47 -7.32 -7.72 10.61
N PRO A 48 -7.67 -7.31 11.86
CA PRO A 48 -7.89 -5.90 12.17
C PRO A 48 -6.67 -4.99 11.92
N LEU A 49 -5.46 -5.50 12.17
CA LEU A 49 -4.22 -4.74 11.95
C LEU A 49 -3.85 -4.67 10.47
N ALA A 50 -4.06 -5.76 9.73
CA ALA A 50 -3.85 -5.76 8.28
C ALA A 50 -4.80 -4.76 7.60
N ASP A 51 -6.08 -4.76 7.97
CA ASP A 51 -7.07 -3.84 7.44
C ASP A 51 -6.76 -2.38 7.82
N ALA A 52 -6.37 -2.15 9.07
CA ALA A 52 -5.95 -0.82 9.52
C ALA A 52 -4.75 -0.31 8.72
N HIS A 53 -3.71 -1.12 8.57
CA HIS A 53 -2.54 -0.78 7.77
C HIS A 53 -2.91 -0.38 6.32
N LEU A 54 -3.78 -1.16 5.66
CA LEU A 54 -4.21 -0.89 4.29
C LEU A 54 -5.04 0.39 4.15
N ARG A 55 -5.89 0.71 5.15
CA ARG A 55 -6.68 1.95 5.15
C ARG A 55 -5.81 3.17 5.43
N LEU A 56 -4.94 3.10 6.44
CA LEU A 56 -4.04 4.18 6.82
C LEU A 56 -3.03 4.52 5.72
N ALA A 57 -2.62 3.55 4.89
CA ALA A 57 -1.74 3.78 3.76
C ALA A 57 -2.30 4.80 2.73
N ARG A 58 -3.62 5.01 2.70
CA ARG A 58 -4.28 5.98 1.82
C ARG A 58 -4.10 7.43 2.27
N LEU A 59 -3.72 7.63 3.53
CA LEU A 59 -3.34 8.95 4.05
C LEU A 59 -1.99 9.38 3.46
N ASN A 60 -1.55 10.60 3.75
CA ASN A 60 -0.33 11.19 3.21
C ASN A 60 0.97 10.55 3.76
N GLY A 61 0.86 9.50 4.59
CA GLY A 61 1.98 8.78 5.20
C GLY A 61 2.39 9.34 6.55
N GLN A 62 1.86 10.50 6.96
CA GLN A 62 1.88 10.99 8.33
C GLN A 62 0.51 10.76 8.96
N LEU A 63 0.51 10.47 10.25
CA LEU A 63 -0.66 9.97 10.97
C LEU A 63 -0.67 10.59 12.37
N THR A 64 -1.79 11.17 12.74
CA THR A 64 -2.15 11.43 14.14
C THR A 64 -3.25 10.47 14.57
N VAL A 65 -3.49 10.34 15.88
CA VAL A 65 -4.61 9.53 16.41
C VAL A 65 -5.96 9.97 15.82
N PRO A 66 -6.31 11.27 15.77
CA PRO A 66 -7.54 11.73 15.12
C PRO A 66 -7.64 11.37 13.64
N ASP A 67 -6.55 11.51 12.87
CA ASP A 67 -6.54 11.15 11.44
C ASP A 67 -6.80 9.64 11.24
N ALA A 68 -6.18 8.82 12.10
CA ALA A 68 -6.37 7.38 12.07
C ALA A 68 -7.79 6.99 12.47
N ALA A 69 -8.36 7.60 13.51
CA ALA A 69 -9.73 7.38 13.93
C ALA A 69 -10.72 7.67 12.80
N GLY A 70 -10.54 8.80 12.10
CA GLY A 70 -11.32 9.18 10.93
C GLY A 70 -11.19 8.18 9.78
N ALA A 71 -9.97 7.77 9.43
CA ALA A 71 -9.73 6.83 8.33
C ALA A 71 -10.23 5.39 8.62
N LEU A 72 -10.22 4.99 9.89
CA LEU A 72 -10.65 3.66 10.33
C LEU A 72 -12.14 3.61 10.69
N ALA A 73 -12.79 4.76 10.88
CA ALA A 73 -14.16 4.90 11.39
C ALA A 73 -14.35 4.19 12.75
N VAL A 74 -13.42 4.44 13.67
CA VAL A 74 -13.42 3.90 15.04
C VAL A 74 -13.17 5.02 16.05
N PRO A 75 -13.50 4.84 17.34
CA PRO A 75 -13.15 5.80 18.38
C PRO A 75 -11.63 6.02 18.49
N GLU A 76 -11.19 7.21 18.92
CA GLU A 76 -9.77 7.56 19.05
C GLU A 76 -8.99 6.58 19.94
N THR A 77 -9.57 6.15 21.06
CA THR A 77 -8.94 5.14 21.94
C THR A 77 -8.63 3.84 21.20
N ARG A 78 -9.54 3.39 20.34
CA ARG A 78 -9.32 2.18 19.54
C ARG A 78 -8.33 2.41 18.40
N ALA A 79 -8.31 3.61 17.84
CA ALA A 79 -7.32 3.98 16.83
C ALA A 79 -5.91 4.00 17.43
N GLU A 80 -5.76 4.58 18.62
CA GLU A 80 -4.52 4.61 19.39
C GLU A 80 -3.98 3.19 19.65
N GLU A 81 -4.80 2.28 20.19
CA GLU A 81 -4.43 0.87 20.39
C GLU A 81 -3.95 0.17 19.10
N LEU A 82 -4.56 0.50 17.96
CA LEU A 82 -4.15 -0.06 16.66
C LEU A 82 -2.83 0.54 16.18
N LEU A 83 -2.63 1.85 16.37
CA LEU A 83 -1.41 2.54 16.00
C LEU A 83 -0.21 2.04 16.83
N GLU A 84 -0.38 1.88 18.15
CA GLU A 84 0.63 1.29 19.03
C GLU A 84 1.03 -0.12 18.56
N GLN A 85 0.05 -0.97 18.27
CA GLN A 85 0.31 -2.32 17.78
C GLN A 85 1.02 -2.37 16.42
N LEU A 86 0.79 -1.37 15.56
CA LEU A 86 1.49 -1.23 14.28
C LEU A 86 2.92 -0.72 14.49
N LEU A 87 3.13 0.18 15.45
CA LEU A 87 4.43 0.70 15.85
C LEU A 87 5.31 -0.41 16.46
N ASP A 88 4.77 -1.22 17.38
CA ASP A 88 5.45 -2.38 17.97
C ASP A 88 5.91 -3.40 16.92
N ARG A 89 5.23 -3.45 15.78
CA ARG A 89 5.53 -4.34 14.66
C ARG A 89 6.44 -3.70 13.60
N GLY A 90 6.89 -2.46 13.82
CA GLY A 90 7.75 -1.71 12.91
C GLY A 90 7.06 -1.32 11.60
N LEU A 91 5.73 -1.29 11.55
CA LEU A 91 4.98 -0.84 10.38
C LEU A 91 4.79 0.69 10.36
N LEU A 92 4.92 1.30 11.53
CA LEU A 92 4.94 2.73 11.76
C LEU A 92 6.20 3.10 12.53
N ASP A 93 6.68 4.30 12.30
CA ASP A 93 7.77 4.94 13.03
C ASP A 93 7.19 6.19 13.74
N GLU A 94 7.70 6.52 14.93
CA GLU A 94 7.38 7.81 15.57
C GLU A 94 8.37 8.87 15.08
N GLU A 95 7.87 9.92 14.43
CA GLU A 95 8.71 11.01 13.91
C GLU A 95 9.00 12.05 15.01
N GLN A 96 7.96 12.36 15.80
CA GLN A 96 7.99 13.18 17.00
C GLN A 96 6.79 12.79 17.88
N PRO A 97 6.76 13.13 19.17
CA PRO A 97 5.67 12.74 20.07
C PRO A 97 4.29 13.08 19.49
N GLY A 98 3.46 12.06 19.28
CA GLY A 98 2.11 12.19 18.74
C GLY A 98 1.99 12.33 17.21
N LEU A 99 3.10 12.30 16.48
CA LEU A 99 3.13 12.25 15.02
C LEU A 99 3.82 10.97 14.54
N LEU A 100 3.02 10.07 14.01
CA LEU A 100 3.49 8.80 13.46
C LEU A 100 3.68 8.91 11.96
N ARG A 101 4.60 8.11 11.43
CA ARG A 101 4.88 8.01 10.01
C ARG A 101 4.83 6.56 9.57
N MET A 102 4.11 6.32 8.48
CA MET A 102 4.17 5.02 7.82
C MET A 102 5.41 4.93 6.95
N ASN A 103 6.12 3.80 7.07
CA ASN A 103 7.27 3.53 6.21
C ASN A 103 6.89 3.60 4.72
N ALA A 104 7.70 4.30 3.91
CA ALA A 104 7.39 4.55 2.51
C ALA A 104 7.25 3.26 1.67
N LEU A 105 8.01 2.21 1.98
CA LEU A 105 7.90 0.93 1.31
C LEU A 105 6.58 0.22 1.64
N PHE A 106 6.22 0.14 2.93
CA PHE A 106 4.97 -0.48 3.33
C PHE A 106 3.75 0.29 2.81
N ARG A 107 3.79 1.62 2.85
CA ARG A 107 2.75 2.47 2.26
C ARG A 107 2.61 2.23 0.75
N ALA A 108 3.72 2.26 0.01
CA ALA A 108 3.70 2.04 -1.44
C ALA A 108 3.15 0.64 -1.77
N HIS A 109 3.57 -0.38 -1.00
CA HIS A 109 3.06 -1.74 -1.13
C HIS A 109 1.56 -1.84 -0.88
N ALA A 110 1.05 -1.26 0.21
CA ALA A 110 -0.37 -1.24 0.54
C ALA A 110 -1.21 -0.54 -0.55
N LEU A 111 -0.73 0.57 -1.09
CA LEU A 111 -1.36 1.27 -2.21
C LEU A 111 -1.37 0.41 -3.48
N HIS A 112 -0.24 -0.23 -3.82
CA HIS A 112 -0.13 -1.13 -4.98
C HIS A 112 -1.06 -2.34 -4.87
N ARG A 113 -1.27 -2.90 -3.67
CA ARG A 113 -2.27 -3.95 -3.46
C ARG A 113 -3.69 -3.44 -3.66
N GLY A 114 -3.99 -2.24 -3.17
CA GLY A 114 -5.30 -1.61 -3.33
C GLY A 114 -5.67 -1.39 -4.80
N THR A 115 -4.71 -0.95 -5.63
CA THR A 115 -4.95 -0.78 -7.07
C THR A 115 -5.19 -2.11 -7.77
N ARG A 116 -4.35 -3.13 -7.52
CA ARG A 116 -4.54 -4.48 -8.11
C ARG A 116 -5.86 -5.12 -7.71
N ALA A 117 -6.26 -4.99 -6.44
CA ALA A 117 -7.55 -5.50 -5.98
C ALA A 117 -8.72 -4.78 -6.68
N GLY A 118 -8.62 -3.47 -6.88
CA GLY A 118 -9.58 -2.69 -7.65
C GLY A 118 -9.66 -3.10 -9.12
N GLU A 119 -8.53 -3.32 -9.79
CA GLU A 119 -8.46 -3.80 -11.18
C GLU A 119 -9.11 -5.18 -11.35
N VAL A 120 -8.81 -6.12 -10.44
CA VAL A 120 -9.42 -7.46 -10.46
C VAL A 120 -10.94 -7.37 -10.22
N ALA A 121 -11.38 -6.55 -9.25
CA ALA A 121 -12.80 -6.34 -8.99
C ALA A 121 -13.51 -5.72 -10.20
N GLN A 122 -12.89 -4.72 -10.86
CA GLN A 122 -13.42 -4.07 -12.05
C GLN A 122 -13.52 -5.03 -13.25
N ALA A 123 -12.56 -5.95 -13.40
CA ALA A 123 -12.58 -6.96 -14.46
C ALA A 123 -13.66 -8.04 -14.26
N LEU A 124 -14.08 -8.28 -13.01
CA LEU A 124 -15.13 -9.23 -12.65
C LEU A 124 -16.54 -8.63 -12.73
N LEU A 125 -16.69 -7.30 -12.80
CA LEU A 125 -17.98 -6.67 -13.05
C LEU A 125 -18.45 -7.00 -14.47
N PRO A 126 -19.67 -7.53 -14.67
CA PRO A 126 -20.18 -7.79 -16.01
C PRO A 126 -20.21 -6.47 -16.78
N VAL A 127 -19.52 -6.42 -17.92
CA VAL A 127 -19.61 -5.32 -18.87
C VAL A 127 -21.07 -5.21 -19.31
N ALA A 128 -21.83 -4.34 -18.65
CA ALA A 128 -23.12 -3.87 -19.12
C ALA A 128 -22.86 -3.04 -20.38
N ARG A 129 -22.71 -3.78 -21.48
CA ARG A 129 -22.65 -3.31 -22.85
C ARG A 129 -23.80 -2.33 -23.05
N HIS A 130 -23.44 -1.08 -23.35
CA HIS A 130 -24.38 -0.03 -23.75
C HIS A 130 -25.25 -0.59 -24.88
N ALA A 131 -26.50 -0.90 -24.56
CA ALA A 131 -27.50 -1.17 -25.57
C ALA A 131 -27.76 0.15 -26.30
N LEU A 132 -27.30 0.24 -27.56
CA LEU A 132 -27.76 1.25 -28.51
C LEU A 132 -29.29 1.20 -28.54
N PRO A 133 -30.00 2.35 -28.50
CA PRO A 133 -31.43 2.35 -28.72
C PRO A 133 -31.70 1.89 -30.16
N SER A 134 -32.15 0.65 -30.29
CA SER A 134 -32.84 0.18 -31.49
C SER A 134 -34.20 0.85 -31.50
N GLY A 135 -34.33 1.90 -32.30
CA GLY A 135 -35.56 2.64 -32.51
C GLY A 135 -35.65 3.03 -33.97
N ALA A 136 -36.00 2.06 -34.80
CA ALA A 136 -36.52 2.28 -36.14
C ALA A 136 -37.99 2.70 -36.03
N THR A 137 -38.33 3.83 -36.66
CA THR A 137 -39.44 4.01 -37.62
C THR A 137 -39.29 5.37 -38.26
#